data_AF-A0A9R1J2M4-F1
#
_entry.id   AF-A0A9R1J2M4-F1
#
_cell.length_a   1.000
_cell.length_b   1.000
_cell.length_c   1.000
_cell.angle_alpha   90.00
_cell.angle_beta   90.00
_cell.angle_gamma   90.00
#
_symmetry.space_group_name_H-M   'P 1'
#
loop_
_entity.id
_entity.type
_entity.pdbx_description
1 polymer ?
#
loop_
_entity_poly.entity_id
_entity_poly.type
_entity_poly.pdbx_seq_one_letter_code
_entity_poly.pdbx_strand_id
1 'polypeptide(L)'
;GRASRRSRHPPRRRSVRPLAGRPPRQAIQLCLLPLLVLPGSPPRQPPRRVLSALPEGQVGGEGAIGEVHGGGVGRGTAEGRARGHQGAAQHNPLPPHPDAGPSAPADHLRLVFYRMGLDDKEIVALSGAHTLGRSRPERSGWGKPETKYTKNGPGAPGGQSWTAEWLKFDNSYFKEIKEKGDQDLLVLPTDAALFEDPTFKVYAEKYAADEEAFFKDYAEAHAKLSSLGAKFDPAEGFSLDD
;
A
#
# COMPACT_ATOMS: atom_id res chain seq x y z
N GLY A 1 46.08 -27.29 62.34
CA GLY A 1 46.13 -27.81 60.96
C GLY A 1 44.83 -27.50 60.25
N ARG A 2 44.93 -26.74 59.15
CA ARG A 2 43.96 -26.43 58.07
C ARG A 2 42.44 -26.36 58.37
N ALA A 3 41.95 -25.11 58.37
CA ALA A 3 40.55 -24.73 58.27
C ALA A 3 39.98 -25.00 56.85
N SER A 4 38.74 -25.50 56.82
CA SER A 4 37.93 -25.78 55.64
C SER A 4 37.49 -24.47 54.95
N ARG A 5 37.99 -24.21 53.73
CA ARG A 5 37.46 -23.16 52.84
C ARG A 5 36.50 -23.80 51.83
N ARG A 6 35.20 -23.66 52.07
CA ARG A 6 34.16 -23.87 51.05
C ARG A 6 34.21 -22.71 50.06
N SER A 7 34.61 -22.95 48.80
CA SER A 7 34.45 -21.95 47.75
C SER A 7 32.97 -21.88 47.35
N ARG A 8 32.39 -20.67 47.40
CA ARG A 8 31.06 -20.38 46.90
C ARG A 8 31.20 -19.95 45.44
N HIS A 9 30.77 -20.79 44.50
CA HIS A 9 30.56 -20.36 43.12
C HIS A 9 29.23 -19.60 43.00
N PRO A 10 29.20 -18.40 42.39
CA PRO A 10 27.94 -17.73 42.07
C PRO A 10 27.26 -18.44 40.89
N PRO A 11 25.91 -18.48 40.83
CA PRO A 11 25.20 -19.07 39.71
C PRO A 11 25.42 -18.24 38.43
N ARG A 12 25.74 -18.92 37.33
CA ARG A 12 25.85 -18.35 35.98
C ARG A 12 24.57 -17.59 35.64
N ARG A 13 24.67 -16.27 35.44
CA ARG A 13 23.60 -15.47 34.84
C ARG A 13 23.31 -16.02 33.45
N ARG A 14 22.10 -16.54 33.23
CA ARG A 14 21.59 -16.82 31.89
C ARG A 14 21.53 -15.48 31.16
N SER A 15 22.34 -15.34 30.12
CA SER A 15 22.21 -14.30 29.11
C SER A 15 20.82 -14.44 28.47
N VAL A 16 19.90 -13.56 28.86
CA VAL A 16 18.67 -13.36 28.12
C VAL A 16 19.10 -12.59 26.87
N ARG A 17 19.21 -13.30 25.73
CA ARG A 17 19.32 -12.64 24.43
C ARG A 17 18.08 -11.75 24.26
N PRO A 18 18.21 -10.49 23.84
CA PRO A 18 17.04 -9.71 23.48
C PRO A 18 16.35 -10.45 22.34
N LEU A 19 15.08 -10.80 22.53
CA LEU A 19 14.21 -11.24 21.46
C LEU A 19 14.24 -10.13 20.42
N ALA A 20 14.83 -10.42 19.26
CA ALA A 20 14.74 -9.58 18.08
C ALA A 20 13.27 -9.19 17.91
N GLY A 21 13.02 -7.88 17.85
CA GLY A 21 11.68 -7.32 17.73
C GLY A 21 10.94 -8.06 16.62
N ARG A 22 9.77 -8.61 16.95
CA ARG A 22 8.83 -9.08 15.93
C ARG A 22 8.57 -7.89 15.00
N PRO A 23 8.67 -8.05 13.67
CA PRO A 23 8.31 -6.96 12.77
C PRO A 23 6.84 -6.54 13.06
N PRO A 24 6.55 -5.23 13.13
CA PRO A 24 5.21 -4.76 13.43
C PRO A 24 4.23 -5.24 12.36
N ARG A 25 3.07 -5.74 12.80
CA ARG A 25 1.97 -6.32 11.99
C ARG A 25 1.24 -5.31 11.10
N GLN A 26 1.89 -4.26 10.61
CA GLN A 26 1.23 -3.09 10.01
C GLN A 26 1.87 -2.60 8.69
N ALA A 27 2.52 -3.47 7.92
CA ALA A 27 2.88 -3.17 6.52
C ALA A 27 1.64 -3.02 5.58
N ILE A 28 0.45 -3.16 6.14
CA ILE A 28 -0.81 -3.50 5.47
C ILE A 28 -1.48 -2.31 4.75
N GLN A 29 -1.04 -1.07 4.99
CA GLN A 29 -1.76 0.13 4.54
C GLN A 29 -1.11 0.86 3.35
N LEU A 30 -0.24 0.23 2.58
CA LEU A 30 0.47 0.92 1.48
C LEU A 30 -0.07 0.59 0.07
N CYS A 31 -0.74 -0.55 -0.12
CA CYS A 31 -1.43 -0.86 -1.39
C CYS A 31 -2.91 -0.41 -1.44
N LEU A 32 -3.49 0.12 -0.35
CA LEU A 32 -4.96 0.33 -0.25
C LEU A 32 -5.41 1.69 0.32
N LEU A 33 -4.52 2.62 0.67
CA LEU A 33 -4.92 3.99 1.05
C LEU A 33 -3.84 5.03 0.67
N PRO A 34 -3.88 5.61 -0.53
CA PRO A 34 -3.47 6.99 -0.69
C PRO A 34 -4.68 7.85 -0.31
N LEU A 35 -4.72 8.40 0.91
CA LEU A 35 -5.21 9.76 1.25
C LEU A 35 -5.61 9.88 2.72
N LEU A 36 -4.90 10.74 3.44
CA LEU A 36 -5.45 11.54 4.53
C LEU A 36 -4.56 12.79 4.67
N VAL A 37 -4.73 13.75 3.75
CA VAL A 37 -4.24 15.13 3.91
C VAL A 37 -5.26 16.08 3.28
N LEU A 38 -6.05 16.75 4.12
CA LEU A 38 -6.74 17.99 3.77
C LEU A 38 -6.44 19.01 4.90
N PRO A 39 -5.99 20.24 4.60
CA PRO A 39 -6.21 21.39 5.47
C PRO A 39 -7.40 22.21 4.95
N GLY A 40 -8.24 22.66 5.89
CA GLY A 40 -9.58 23.18 5.63
C GLY A 40 -9.67 24.59 5.06
N SER A 41 -10.90 24.95 4.71
CA SER A 41 -11.42 26.33 4.61
C SER A 41 -12.94 26.34 4.89
N PRO A 42 -13.52 27.46 5.37
CA PRO A 42 -14.66 27.49 6.32
C PRO A 42 -16.06 27.51 5.65
N PRO A 43 -17.17 27.41 6.43
CA PRO A 43 -18.46 26.95 5.91
C PRO A 43 -19.30 28.06 5.29
N ARG A 44 -19.99 27.73 4.19
CA ARG A 44 -21.24 28.39 3.78
C ARG A 44 -22.34 27.33 3.70
N GLN A 45 -23.36 27.43 4.55
CA GLN A 45 -24.69 26.83 4.32
C GLN A 45 -25.55 27.82 3.48
N PRO A 46 -26.72 27.48 2.87
CA PRO A 46 -27.65 26.34 3.07
C PRO A 46 -28.21 25.76 1.70
N PRO A 47 -29.35 25.02 1.56
CA PRO A 47 -30.28 24.47 2.54
C PRO A 47 -30.48 22.94 2.51
N ARG A 48 -31.09 22.46 3.59
CA ARG A 48 -31.44 21.07 3.89
C ARG A 48 -32.33 20.45 2.79
N ARG A 49 -31.81 19.41 2.14
CA ARG A 49 -32.60 18.26 1.69
C ARG A 49 -31.87 16.99 2.11
N VAL A 50 -32.65 16.06 2.67
CA VAL A 50 -32.21 14.78 3.20
C VAL A 50 -31.57 13.98 2.06
N LEU A 51 -30.24 13.84 2.07
CA LEU A 51 -29.49 12.95 1.18
C LEU A 51 -28.68 11.99 2.04
N SER A 52 -28.93 10.70 1.85
CA SER A 52 -28.22 9.60 2.47
C SER A 52 -26.71 9.70 2.19
N ALA A 53 -25.91 9.64 3.25
CA ALA A 53 -24.46 9.77 3.20
C ALA A 53 -23.79 8.57 2.48
N LEU A 54 -23.15 8.88 1.35
CA LEU A 54 -22.30 8.03 0.50
C LEU A 54 -21.03 7.53 1.22
N PRO A 55 -20.36 6.47 0.76
CA PRO A 55 -19.07 6.02 1.30
C PRO A 55 -17.90 6.85 0.73
N GLU A 56 -17.35 7.76 1.54
CA GLU A 56 -16.28 8.71 1.17
C GLU A 56 -14.93 8.06 0.76
N GLY A 57 -14.71 6.78 1.04
CA GLY A 57 -13.42 6.11 0.85
C GLY A 57 -13.07 5.73 -0.60
N GLN A 58 -14.06 5.44 -1.45
CA GLN A 58 -13.84 5.06 -2.85
C GLN A 58 -13.55 6.29 -3.72
N VAL A 59 -14.42 7.29 -3.61
CA VAL A 59 -14.30 8.58 -4.31
C VAL A 59 -12.97 9.27 -3.98
N GLY A 60 -12.47 9.12 -2.75
CA GLY A 60 -11.19 9.69 -2.34
C GLY A 60 -9.98 9.11 -3.07
N GLY A 61 -9.97 7.80 -3.37
CA GLY A 61 -8.88 7.14 -4.08
C GLY A 61 -8.83 7.49 -5.57
N GLU A 62 -10.00 7.51 -6.22
CA GLU A 62 -10.15 7.85 -7.65
C GLU A 62 -9.97 9.36 -7.91
N GLY A 63 -10.52 10.20 -7.04
CA GLY A 63 -10.32 11.65 -7.10
C GLY A 63 -8.85 12.03 -6.92
N ALA A 64 -8.12 11.34 -6.04
CA ALA A 64 -6.70 11.59 -5.82
C ALA A 64 -5.81 11.25 -7.02
N ILE A 65 -6.05 10.11 -7.68
CA ILE A 65 -5.30 9.76 -8.90
C ILE A 65 -5.67 10.70 -10.06
N GLY A 66 -6.92 11.17 -10.13
CA GLY A 66 -7.39 12.12 -11.12
C GLY A 66 -6.85 13.53 -10.90
N GLU A 67 -6.67 13.98 -9.66
CA GLU A 67 -6.15 15.32 -9.34
C GLU A 67 -4.63 15.43 -9.57
N VAL A 68 -3.87 14.35 -9.39
CA VAL A 68 -2.42 14.31 -9.69
C VAL A 68 -2.11 14.20 -11.19
N HIS A 69 -3.11 13.90 -12.03
CA HIS A 69 -3.02 13.90 -13.48
C HIS A 69 -3.77 15.10 -14.06
N GLY A 70 -3.05 16.06 -14.65
CA GLY A 70 -3.66 17.17 -15.43
C GLY A 70 -4.35 16.75 -16.74
N GLY A 71 -4.71 15.47 -16.90
CA GLY A 71 -5.38 14.90 -18.06
C GLY A 71 -6.28 13.75 -17.62
N GLY A 72 -7.59 13.88 -17.86
CA GLY A 72 -8.60 12.96 -17.37
C GLY A 72 -8.38 11.51 -17.81
N VAL A 73 -8.19 10.62 -16.83
CA VAL A 73 -8.38 9.18 -17.01
C VAL A 73 -9.89 8.94 -16.97
N GLY A 74 -10.56 9.24 -18.08
CA GLY A 74 -11.97 8.95 -18.26
C GLY A 74 -12.17 7.49 -18.66
N ARG A 75 -12.62 6.65 -17.73
CA ARG A 75 -13.51 5.51 -18.01
C ARG A 75 -14.17 5.01 -16.73
N GLY A 76 -15.50 5.18 -16.71
CA GLY A 76 -16.46 4.96 -15.62
C GLY A 76 -16.16 3.81 -14.65
N THR A 77 -15.99 4.19 -13.39
CA THR A 77 -16.08 3.29 -12.23
C THR A 77 -17.55 3.24 -11.79
N ALA A 78 -18.04 2.03 -11.52
CA ALA A 78 -19.41 1.84 -11.05
C ALA A 78 -19.52 2.27 -9.58
N GLU A 79 -20.30 3.30 -9.33
CA GLU A 79 -20.67 3.83 -8.01
C GLU A 79 -21.90 3.11 -7.43
N GLY A 80 -22.19 3.35 -6.14
CA GLY A 80 -23.42 2.85 -5.51
C GLY A 80 -23.26 1.69 -4.52
N ARG A 81 -22.11 1.56 -3.87
CA ARG A 81 -21.91 0.55 -2.82
C ARG A 81 -22.90 0.75 -1.65
N ALA A 82 -23.75 -0.25 -1.41
CA ALA A 82 -24.67 -0.26 -0.28
C ALA A 82 -23.94 -0.41 1.07
N ARG A 83 -24.42 0.27 2.12
CA ARG A 83 -23.91 0.07 3.50
C ARG A 83 -24.30 -1.33 3.97
N GLY A 84 -23.31 -2.17 4.27
CA GLY A 84 -23.56 -3.51 4.81
C GLY A 84 -24.12 -3.47 6.23
N HIS A 85 -25.23 -4.17 6.49
CA HIS A 85 -25.56 -4.64 7.83
C HIS A 85 -24.49 -5.65 8.29
N GLN A 86 -24.01 -5.51 9.54
CA GLN A 86 -22.96 -6.36 10.12
C GLN A 86 -23.40 -7.84 10.13
N GLY A 87 -22.96 -8.60 9.11
CA GLY A 87 -22.94 -10.05 9.11
C GLY A 87 -21.57 -10.54 9.56
N ALA A 88 -21.54 -11.53 10.46
CA ALA A 88 -20.31 -12.06 11.06
C ALA A 88 -19.30 -12.49 9.98
N ALA A 89 -18.09 -11.91 10.05
CA ALA A 89 -16.98 -12.29 9.19
C ALA A 89 -16.60 -13.76 9.45
N GLN A 90 -16.64 -14.60 8.41
CA GLN A 90 -16.07 -15.93 8.48
C GLN A 90 -14.55 -15.81 8.61
N HIS A 91 -14.01 -16.30 9.73
CA HIS A 91 -12.60 -16.18 10.09
C HIS A 91 -11.74 -17.16 9.27
N ASN A 92 -11.14 -16.69 8.18
CA ASN A 92 -10.08 -17.41 7.45
C ASN A 92 -8.73 -17.22 8.19
N PRO A 93 -8.01 -18.29 8.58
CA PRO A 93 -6.81 -18.18 9.43
C PRO A 93 -5.55 -17.58 8.79
N LEU A 94 -5.55 -17.26 7.49
CA LEU A 94 -4.43 -16.62 6.79
C LEU A 94 -4.59 -15.09 6.74
N PRO A 95 -3.51 -14.30 6.88
CA PRO A 95 -3.61 -12.85 6.98
C PRO A 95 -4.39 -12.29 5.77
N PRO A 96 -5.35 -11.38 5.99
CA PRO A 96 -6.16 -10.81 4.91
C PRO A 96 -5.34 -9.93 3.93
N HIS A 97 -4.11 -9.57 4.28
CA HIS A 97 -3.31 -8.55 3.61
C HIS A 97 -1.83 -8.96 3.43
N PRO A 98 -1.10 -8.34 2.48
CA PRO A 98 0.29 -8.68 2.27
C PRO A 98 1.23 -8.07 3.33
N ASP A 99 2.19 -8.87 3.81
CA ASP A 99 3.42 -8.44 4.49
C ASP A 99 4.47 -7.94 3.47
N ALA A 100 5.21 -6.91 3.83
CA ALA A 100 6.28 -6.32 3.03
C ALA A 100 7.60 -7.10 3.11
N GLY A 101 7.83 -7.90 4.16
CA GLY A 101 9.07 -8.67 4.36
C GLY A 101 8.91 -10.16 4.65
N PRO A 102 8.09 -10.90 3.88
CA PRO A 102 7.98 -12.36 4.04
C PRO A 102 9.27 -13.06 3.59
N SER A 103 9.47 -14.32 4.02
CA SER A 103 10.63 -15.12 3.59
C SER A 103 10.62 -15.46 2.10
N ALA A 104 9.43 -15.47 1.47
CA ALA A 104 9.22 -15.71 0.05
C ALA A 104 8.29 -14.63 -0.53
N PRO A 105 8.80 -13.44 -0.90
CA PRO A 105 7.99 -12.30 -1.32
C PRO A 105 7.06 -12.55 -2.50
N ALA A 106 7.54 -13.18 -3.57
CA ALA A 106 6.70 -13.42 -4.75
C ALA A 106 5.55 -14.40 -4.45
N ASP A 107 5.85 -15.52 -3.78
CA ASP A 107 4.83 -16.51 -3.37
C ASP A 107 3.79 -15.90 -2.43
N HIS A 108 4.25 -15.04 -1.51
CA HIS A 108 3.39 -14.34 -0.58
C HIS A 108 2.45 -13.34 -1.28
N LEU A 109 2.95 -12.60 -2.29
CA LEU A 109 2.09 -11.76 -3.13
C LEU A 109 1.02 -12.61 -3.84
N ARG A 110 1.41 -13.72 -4.49
CA ARG A 110 0.44 -14.63 -5.13
C ARG A 110 -0.58 -15.17 -4.15
N LEU A 111 -0.15 -15.63 -2.97
CA LEU A 111 -1.02 -16.19 -1.94
C LEU A 111 -2.14 -15.20 -1.55
N VAL A 112 -1.81 -13.92 -1.43
CA VAL A 112 -2.77 -12.88 -1.02
C VAL A 112 -3.68 -12.48 -2.17
N PHE A 113 -3.09 -12.16 -3.33
CA PHE A 113 -3.83 -11.56 -4.45
C PHE A 113 -4.62 -12.59 -5.27
N TYR A 114 -4.16 -13.84 -5.37
CA TYR A 114 -4.92 -14.88 -6.06
C TYR A 114 -6.23 -15.22 -5.32
N ARG A 115 -6.25 -15.10 -3.98
CA ARG A 115 -7.48 -15.24 -3.19
C ARG A 115 -8.50 -14.13 -3.50
N MET A 116 -8.02 -12.99 -4.01
CA MET A 116 -8.85 -11.86 -4.46
C MET A 116 -9.27 -11.99 -5.93
N GLY A 117 -8.87 -13.07 -6.62
CA GLY A 117 -9.13 -13.26 -8.05
C GLY A 117 -8.27 -12.37 -8.95
N LEU A 118 -7.15 -11.87 -8.41
CA LEU A 118 -6.20 -11.02 -9.14
C LEU A 118 -5.03 -11.84 -9.67
N ASP A 119 -4.61 -11.60 -10.90
CA ASP A 119 -3.53 -12.34 -11.58
C ASP A 119 -2.15 -11.66 -11.43
N ASP A 120 -1.10 -12.26 -12.01
CA ASP A 120 0.27 -11.73 -11.95
C ASP A 120 0.41 -10.34 -12.59
N LYS A 121 -0.34 -10.06 -13.67
CA LYS A 121 -0.34 -8.74 -14.33
C LYS A 121 -0.91 -7.68 -13.38
N GLU A 122 -2.03 -7.99 -12.76
CA GLU A 122 -2.77 -7.12 -11.85
C GLU A 122 -1.98 -6.87 -10.55
N ILE A 123 -1.28 -7.89 -10.02
CA ILE A 123 -0.37 -7.73 -8.87
C ILE A 123 0.71 -6.70 -9.17
N VAL A 124 1.39 -6.83 -10.31
CA VAL A 124 2.49 -5.94 -10.69
C VAL A 124 1.97 -4.53 -10.97
N ALA A 125 0.85 -4.40 -11.68
CA ALA A 125 0.24 -3.11 -11.97
C ALA A 125 -0.14 -2.39 -10.67
N LEU A 126 -0.90 -3.03 -9.78
CA LEU A 126 -1.33 -2.45 -8.51
C LEU A 126 -0.18 -2.07 -7.58
N SER A 127 0.94 -2.82 -7.62
CA SER A 127 2.15 -2.46 -6.88
C SER A 127 2.73 -1.10 -7.32
N GLY A 128 2.48 -0.70 -8.57
CA GLY A 128 2.82 0.62 -9.10
C GLY A 128 2.20 1.80 -8.34
N ALA A 129 1.16 1.56 -7.53
CA ALA A 129 0.61 2.59 -6.63
C ALA A 129 1.65 3.18 -5.66
N HIS A 130 2.73 2.45 -5.36
CA HIS A 130 3.85 2.95 -4.56
C HIS A 130 4.63 4.09 -5.23
N THR A 131 4.36 4.44 -6.50
CA THR A 131 4.82 5.71 -7.07
C THR A 131 4.31 6.92 -6.28
N LEU A 132 3.18 6.78 -5.60
CA LEU A 132 2.63 7.75 -4.68
C LEU A 132 2.95 7.39 -3.23
N GLY A 133 3.32 8.41 -2.46
CA GLY A 133 3.44 8.33 -1.02
C GLY A 133 4.79 7.81 -0.52
N ARG A 134 4.78 7.39 0.73
CA ARG A 134 5.99 7.09 1.51
C ARG A 134 5.69 6.20 2.69
N SER A 135 6.64 5.35 3.02
CA SER A 135 6.61 4.55 4.25
C SER A 135 7.13 5.36 5.44
N ARG A 136 6.63 5.04 6.64
CA ARG A 136 7.13 5.61 7.90
C ARG A 136 7.42 4.48 8.89
N PRO A 137 8.61 4.48 9.52
CA PRO A 137 8.97 3.41 10.45
C PRO A 137 8.03 3.33 11.66
N GLU A 138 7.43 4.45 12.10
CA GLU A 138 6.48 4.48 13.21
C GLU A 138 5.11 3.87 12.85
N ARG A 139 4.82 3.68 11.55
CA ARG A 139 3.57 3.07 11.07
C ARG A 139 3.79 1.63 10.64
N SER A 140 4.62 1.41 9.63
CA SER A 140 4.83 0.10 9.01
C SER A 140 6.04 -0.64 9.56
N GLY A 141 6.96 0.05 10.27
CA GLY A 141 8.29 -0.47 10.60
C GLY A 141 9.32 -0.33 9.48
N TRP A 142 8.94 0.20 8.32
CA TRP A 142 9.80 0.29 7.13
C TRP A 142 10.15 1.72 6.75
N GLY A 143 11.34 1.86 6.15
CA GLY A 143 11.87 3.11 5.62
C GLY A 143 12.59 3.94 6.68
N LYS A 144 13.27 4.99 6.20
CA LYS A 144 13.93 6.00 7.04
C LYS A 144 12.90 6.94 7.68
N PRO A 145 13.19 7.51 8.86
CA PRO A 145 12.34 8.55 9.47
C PRO A 145 12.18 9.79 8.59
N GLU A 146 13.15 10.07 7.72
CA GLU A 146 13.16 11.20 6.79
C GLU A 146 14.22 11.00 5.69
N THR A 147 14.03 11.62 4.53
CA THR A 147 15.01 11.70 3.43
C THR A 147 15.06 13.09 2.79
N LYS A 148 15.99 13.30 1.86
CA LYS A 148 16.06 14.54 1.08
C LYS A 148 14.76 14.89 0.33
N TYR A 149 13.94 13.90 -0.03
CA TYR A 149 12.66 14.08 -0.75
C TYR A 149 11.47 14.40 0.17
N THR A 150 11.54 14.00 1.43
CA THR A 150 10.39 14.04 2.34
C THR A 150 10.56 15.01 3.51
N LYS A 151 11.76 15.56 3.70
CA LYS A 151 12.07 16.53 4.76
C LYS A 151 11.29 17.85 4.65
N ASN A 152 11.13 18.35 3.43
CA ASN A 152 10.52 19.65 3.14
C ASN A 152 9.33 19.52 2.18
N GLY A 153 8.75 18.32 2.06
CA GLY A 153 7.62 18.07 1.19
C GLY A 153 6.30 18.64 1.75
N PRO A 154 5.29 18.85 0.90
CA PRO A 154 3.98 19.32 1.35
C PRO A 154 3.32 18.29 2.30
N GLY A 155 2.44 18.79 3.17
CA GLY A 155 1.85 18.00 4.26
C GLY A 155 2.83 17.75 5.41
N ALA A 156 2.61 16.68 6.17
CA ALA A 156 3.47 16.33 7.31
C ALA A 156 4.84 15.82 6.82
N PRO A 157 5.99 16.37 7.25
CA PRO A 157 7.32 15.93 6.78
C PRO A 157 7.70 14.52 7.28
N GLY A 158 8.78 13.95 6.74
CA GLY A 158 9.35 12.66 7.15
C GLY A 158 8.83 11.43 6.38
N GLY A 159 9.36 10.25 6.67
CA GLY A 159 9.18 9.00 5.93
C GLY A 159 10.14 8.87 4.75
N GLN A 160 10.06 7.73 4.06
CA GLN A 160 10.86 7.43 2.87
C GLN A 160 9.95 7.02 1.71
N SER A 161 10.05 7.73 0.60
CA SER A 161 9.28 7.47 -0.62
C SER A 161 9.98 6.44 -1.52
N TRP A 162 9.23 5.84 -2.44
CA TRP A 162 9.78 5.00 -3.50
C TRP A 162 10.27 5.81 -4.70
N THR A 163 9.71 7.00 -4.91
CA THR A 163 10.08 7.92 -5.99
C THR A 163 10.47 9.28 -5.44
N ALA A 164 11.24 10.04 -6.23
CA ALA A 164 11.58 11.42 -5.89
C ALA A 164 10.34 12.32 -5.88
N GLU A 165 9.49 12.17 -6.91
CA GLU A 165 8.22 12.88 -7.08
C GLU A 165 7.05 12.05 -6.51
N TRP A 166 7.08 11.77 -5.21
CA TRP A 166 6.12 10.89 -4.52
C TRP A 166 4.67 11.40 -4.45
N LEU A 167 4.35 12.52 -5.12
CA LEU A 167 3.00 13.03 -5.30
C LEU A 167 2.54 13.01 -6.76
N LYS A 168 3.37 12.46 -7.65
CA LYS A 168 3.06 12.28 -9.06
C LYS A 168 2.82 10.81 -9.33
N PHE A 169 1.68 10.53 -9.95
CA PHE A 169 1.39 9.18 -10.41
C PHE A 169 2.01 9.00 -11.80
N ASP A 170 3.07 8.22 -11.89
CA ASP A 170 3.78 7.93 -13.14
C ASP A 170 4.45 6.54 -13.04
N ASN A 171 5.18 6.13 -14.08
CA ASN A 171 5.85 4.84 -14.07
C ASN A 171 7.24 4.84 -13.38
N SER A 172 7.62 5.93 -12.71
CA SER A 172 8.95 6.06 -12.09
C SER A 172 9.20 4.99 -11.04
N TYR A 173 8.16 4.54 -10.31
CA TYR A 173 8.29 3.43 -9.37
C TYR A 173 9.02 2.21 -9.97
N PHE A 174 8.62 1.77 -11.16
CA PHE A 174 9.24 0.59 -11.79
C PHE A 174 10.69 0.84 -12.22
N LYS A 175 11.03 2.08 -12.60
CA LYS A 175 12.40 2.48 -12.94
C LYS A 175 13.29 2.49 -11.70
N GLU A 176 12.82 3.12 -10.62
CA GLU A 176 13.58 3.29 -9.38
C GLU A 176 13.86 1.96 -8.68
N ILE A 177 12.86 1.07 -8.54
CA ILE A 177 13.06 -0.23 -7.88
C ILE A 177 13.91 -1.20 -8.71
N LYS A 178 14.00 -0.99 -10.03
CA LYS A 178 14.87 -1.75 -10.93
C LYS A 178 16.32 -1.32 -10.78
N GLU A 179 16.58 -0.02 -10.81
CA GLU A 179 17.94 0.53 -10.75
C GLU A 179 18.53 0.46 -9.33
N LYS A 180 17.71 0.67 -8.30
CA LYS A 180 18.11 0.69 -6.89
C LYS A 180 19.31 1.63 -6.63
N GLY A 181 19.42 2.71 -7.41
CA GLY A 181 20.59 3.59 -7.44
C GLY A 181 20.63 4.63 -6.32
N ASP A 182 19.46 5.07 -5.83
CA ASP A 182 19.35 6.06 -4.77
C ASP A 182 18.97 5.42 -3.43
N GLN A 183 19.88 5.48 -2.45
CA GLN A 183 19.66 4.94 -1.11
C GLN A 183 18.57 5.67 -0.30
N ASP A 184 18.16 6.86 -0.74
CA ASP A 184 17.04 7.59 -0.16
C ASP A 184 15.69 7.17 -0.75
N LEU A 185 15.66 6.34 -1.80
CA LEU A 185 14.44 5.72 -2.30
C LEU A 185 14.26 4.33 -1.68
N LEU A 186 13.01 4.03 -1.31
CA LEU A 186 12.65 2.78 -0.66
C LEU A 186 12.48 1.67 -1.69
N VAL A 187 12.99 0.49 -1.36
CA VAL A 187 12.68 -0.76 -2.06
C VAL A 187 12.41 -1.83 -0.99
N LEU A 188 11.17 -2.26 -0.87
CA LEU A 188 10.79 -3.35 0.02
C LEU A 188 11.15 -4.70 -0.63
N PRO A 189 11.27 -5.78 0.16
CA PRO A 189 11.41 -7.13 -0.38
C PRO A 189 10.31 -7.51 -1.39
N THR A 190 9.06 -7.08 -1.18
CA THR A 190 7.96 -7.29 -2.12
C THR A 190 8.09 -6.47 -3.41
N ASP A 191 8.69 -5.27 -3.36
CA ASP A 191 8.96 -4.48 -4.57
C ASP A 191 10.10 -5.11 -5.38
N ALA A 192 11.17 -5.52 -4.69
CA ALA A 192 12.30 -6.22 -5.32
C ALA A 192 11.87 -7.50 -6.03
N ALA A 193 10.91 -8.23 -5.44
CA ALA A 193 10.33 -9.45 -6.00
C ALA A 193 9.76 -9.27 -7.41
N LEU A 194 9.27 -8.07 -7.76
CA LEU A 194 8.68 -7.79 -9.08
C LEU A 194 9.70 -7.92 -10.22
N PHE A 195 10.98 -7.70 -9.94
CA PHE A 195 12.07 -7.85 -10.92
C PHE A 195 12.90 -9.11 -10.73
N GLU A 196 12.69 -9.86 -9.65
CA GLU A 196 13.38 -11.12 -9.33
C GLU A 196 12.57 -12.34 -9.77
N ASP A 197 11.24 -12.30 -9.66
CA ASP A 197 10.35 -13.37 -10.12
C ASP A 197 10.23 -13.36 -11.66
N PRO A 198 10.39 -14.52 -12.33
CA PRO A 198 10.44 -14.59 -13.78
C PRO A 198 9.13 -14.15 -14.47
N THR A 199 7.98 -14.34 -13.83
CA THR A 199 6.67 -13.97 -14.40
C THR A 199 6.37 -12.51 -14.13
N PHE A 200 6.57 -12.03 -12.90
CA PHE A 200 6.36 -10.62 -12.57
C PHE A 200 7.28 -9.70 -13.37
N LYS A 201 8.53 -10.12 -13.58
CA LYS A 201 9.52 -9.34 -14.32
C LYS A 201 9.06 -8.96 -15.72
N VAL A 202 8.29 -9.81 -16.40
CA VAL A 202 7.76 -9.50 -17.74
C VAL A 202 6.89 -8.24 -17.71
N TYR A 203 6.02 -8.11 -16.71
CA TYR A 203 5.16 -6.94 -16.55
C TYR A 203 5.92 -5.75 -15.96
N ALA A 204 6.83 -5.97 -15.01
CA ALA A 204 7.60 -4.90 -14.38
C ALA A 204 8.53 -4.21 -15.41
N GLU A 205 9.18 -4.97 -16.28
CA GLU A 205 9.99 -4.44 -17.39
C GLU A 205 9.12 -3.72 -18.42
N LYS A 206 7.93 -4.26 -18.74
CA LYS A 206 6.95 -3.60 -19.62
C LYS A 206 6.56 -2.23 -19.07
N TYR A 207 6.16 -2.14 -17.81
CA TYR A 207 5.71 -0.88 -17.19
C TYR A 207 6.84 0.12 -16.98
N ALA A 208 8.08 -0.34 -16.74
CA ALA A 208 9.23 0.55 -16.70
C ALA A 208 9.52 1.22 -18.04
N ALA A 209 9.25 0.52 -19.16
CA ALA A 209 9.49 1.02 -20.52
C ALA A 209 8.29 1.78 -21.11
N ASP A 210 7.07 1.42 -20.73
CA ASP A 210 5.83 1.90 -21.33
C ASP A 210 4.84 2.37 -20.24
N GLU A 211 4.77 3.70 -20.09
CA GLU A 211 3.91 4.35 -19.11
C GLU A 211 2.42 4.26 -19.49
N GLU A 212 2.09 4.33 -20.77
CA GLU A 212 0.70 4.22 -21.23
C GLU A 212 0.15 2.83 -20.93
N ALA A 213 0.95 1.79 -21.16
CA ALA A 213 0.56 0.43 -20.83
C ALA A 213 0.43 0.22 -19.32
N PHE A 214 1.27 0.87 -18.50
CA PHE A 214 1.11 0.89 -17.05
C PHE A 214 -0.22 1.51 -16.65
N PHE A 215 -0.54 2.72 -17.11
CA PHE A 215 -1.79 3.40 -16.73
C PHE A 215 -3.03 2.62 -17.16
N LYS A 216 -3.02 2.03 -18.36
CA LYS A 216 -4.12 1.20 -18.83
C LYS A 216 -4.34 -0.02 -17.94
N ASP A 217 -3.29 -0.81 -17.69
CA ASP A 217 -3.40 -2.02 -16.89
C ASP A 217 -3.68 -1.70 -15.41
N TYR A 218 -3.16 -0.57 -14.88
CA TYR A 218 -3.47 -0.07 -13.54
C TYR A 218 -4.93 0.31 -13.37
N ALA A 219 -5.50 1.06 -14.31
CA ALA A 219 -6.91 1.47 -14.24
C ALA A 219 -7.85 0.26 -14.22
N GLU A 220 -7.61 -0.73 -15.08
CA GLU A 220 -8.37 -1.99 -15.12
C GLU A 220 -8.25 -2.76 -13.80
N ALA A 221 -7.03 -2.92 -13.28
CA ALA A 221 -6.79 -3.65 -12.05
C ALA A 221 -7.36 -2.94 -10.81
N HIS A 222 -7.27 -1.60 -10.76
CA HIS A 222 -7.78 -0.79 -9.65
C HIS A 222 -9.31 -0.80 -9.60
N ALA A 223 -9.98 -0.68 -10.76
CA ALA A 223 -11.44 -0.80 -10.84
C ALA A 223 -11.92 -2.21 -10.44
N LYS A 224 -11.20 -3.26 -10.85
CA LYS A 224 -11.49 -4.61 -10.40
C LYS A 224 -11.34 -4.75 -8.88
N LEU A 225 -10.22 -4.27 -8.32
CA LEU A 225 -9.96 -4.30 -6.87
C LEU A 225 -11.03 -3.55 -6.06
N SER A 226 -11.48 -2.38 -6.51
CA SER A 226 -12.48 -1.58 -5.79
C SER A 226 -13.87 -2.21 -5.75
N SER A 227 -14.22 -2.98 -6.79
CA SER A 227 -15.48 -3.70 -6.87
C SER A 227 -15.51 -5.02 -6.06
N LEU A 228 -14.36 -5.50 -5.57
CA LEU A 228 -14.29 -6.79 -4.87
C LEU A 228 -15.13 -6.83 -3.60
N GLY A 229 -16.07 -7.78 -3.56
CA GLY A 229 -16.97 -7.99 -2.41
C GLY A 229 -17.99 -6.87 -2.19
N ALA A 230 -18.11 -5.91 -3.11
CA ALA A 230 -19.13 -4.89 -3.07
C ALA A 230 -20.51 -5.47 -3.42
N LYS A 231 -21.54 -4.92 -2.79
CA LYS A 231 -22.93 -5.05 -3.23
C LYS A 231 -23.37 -3.66 -3.65
N PHE A 232 -23.77 -3.51 -4.89
CA PHE A 232 -24.21 -2.23 -5.44
C PHE A 232 -25.73 -2.10 -5.30
N ASP A 233 -26.21 -0.86 -5.20
CA ASP A 233 -27.61 -0.47 -5.28
C ASP A 233 -27.74 0.75 -6.23
N PRO A 234 -28.27 0.58 -7.46
CA PRO A 234 -28.81 -0.66 -8.04
C PRO A 234 -27.75 -1.75 -8.22
N ALA A 235 -28.15 -3.01 -8.42
CA ALA A 235 -27.23 -4.16 -8.43
C ALA A 235 -26.12 -4.04 -9.49
N GLU A 236 -26.40 -3.32 -10.58
CA GLU A 236 -25.50 -3.02 -11.68
C GLU A 236 -24.54 -1.86 -11.39
N GLY A 237 -24.77 -1.10 -10.31
CA GLY A 237 -24.11 0.18 -10.04
C GLY A 237 -24.59 1.31 -10.95
N PHE A 238 -24.04 2.51 -10.77
CA PHE A 238 -24.30 3.67 -11.64
C PHE A 238 -23.00 4.41 -11.99
N SER A 239 -22.97 5.13 -13.10
CA SER A 239 -21.84 6.00 -13.50
C SER A 239 -22.14 7.46 -13.13
N LEU A 240 -21.11 8.24 -12.80
CA LEU A 240 -21.23 9.69 -12.56
C LEU A 240 -21.11 10.53 -13.84
N ASP A 241 -20.67 9.93 -14.94
CA ASP A 241 -20.43 10.60 -16.22
C ASP A 241 -21.65 10.54 -17.18
N ASP A 242 -22.76 9.94 -16.74
CA ASP A 242 -24.02 9.78 -17.51
C ASP A 242 -25.00 10.95 -17.31
#